data_AF-A0A0X6ZZ30-F1
#
_entry.id   AF-A0A0X6ZZ30-F1
#
_cell.length_a   1.000
_cell.length_b   1.000
_cell.length_c   1.000
_cell.angle_alpha   90.00
_cell.angle_beta   90.00
_cell.angle_gamma   90.00
#
_symmetry.space_group_name_H-M   'P 1'
#
loop_
_entity.id
_entity.type
_entity.pdbx_description
1 polymer ?
#
loop_
_entity_poly.entity_id
_entity_poly.type
_entity_poly.pdbx_seq_one_letter_code
_entity_poly.pdbx_strand_id
1 'polypeptide(L)'
;MKNFAQELEAAARKLAKAVEHDMNGTMGKGGNGGLLSDTTLRAAHEVQAILSRPNPRNNGTPLTYPDELTGDLKTVLSKMLWETGQIAELLRAGGEAIPHRAEDEQAHVLHWLIKLLLKHGDDYRTAAVEHLRKCDVARNKEATQ
;
A
#
# COMPACT_ATOMS: atom_id res chain seq x y z
N MET A 1 -10.87 8.58 -18.15
CA MET A 1 -10.49 9.03 -16.80
C MET A 1 -9.11 9.66 -16.88
N LYS A 2 -8.88 10.80 -16.22
CA LYS A 2 -7.56 11.43 -16.16
C LYS A 2 -6.70 10.66 -15.15
N ASN A 3 -5.40 10.52 -15.40
CA ASN A 3 -4.48 9.93 -14.43
C ASN A 3 -3.99 10.99 -13.43
N PHE A 4 -3.35 10.58 -12.33
CA PHE A 4 -2.89 11.48 -11.27
C PHE A 4 -2.07 12.67 -11.80
N ALA A 5 -1.14 12.42 -12.73
CA ALA A 5 -0.29 13.46 -13.30
C ALA A 5 -1.12 14.48 -14.11
N GLN A 6 -2.09 14.00 -14.90
CA GLN A 6 -3.01 14.86 -15.67
C GLN A 6 -3.95 15.67 -14.77
N GLU A 7 -4.35 15.14 -13.62
CA GLU A 7 -5.18 15.84 -12.63
C GLU A 7 -4.38 16.91 -11.88
N LEU A 8 -3.17 16.57 -11.42
CA LEU A 8 -2.28 17.50 -10.74
C LEU A 8 -1.86 18.66 -11.65
N GLU A 9 -1.50 18.35 -12.91
CA GLU A 9 -1.15 19.38 -13.89
C GLU A 9 -2.32 20.35 -14.12
N ALA A 10 -3.53 19.83 -14.29
CA ALA A 10 -4.71 20.66 -14.50
C ALA A 10 -5.01 21.57 -13.29
N ALA A 11 -4.91 21.05 -12.06
CA ALA A 11 -5.12 21.81 -10.84
C ALA A 11 -4.03 22.87 -10.61
N ALA A 12 -2.76 22.52 -10.85
CA ALA A 12 -1.64 23.45 -10.74
C ALA A 12 -1.77 24.61 -11.74
N ARG A 13 -2.16 24.33 -13.00
CA ARG A 13 -2.44 25.37 -14.00
C ARG A 13 -3.60 26.28 -13.60
N LYS A 14 -4.64 25.74 -12.97
CA LYS A 14 -5.77 26.52 -12.45
C LYS A 14 -5.34 27.45 -11.33
N LEU A 15 -4.51 26.96 -10.39
CA LEU A 15 -3.95 27.78 -9.32
C LEU A 15 -3.06 28.90 -9.86
N ALA A 16 -2.14 28.59 -10.78
CA ALA A 16 -1.26 29.60 -11.38
C ALA A 16 -2.04 30.75 -12.03
N LYS A 17 -3.10 30.43 -12.78
CA LYS A 17 -3.99 31.42 -13.39
C LYS A 17 -4.75 32.26 -12.36
N ALA A 18 -5.19 31.64 -11.26
CA ALA A 18 -5.89 32.36 -10.20
C ALA A 18 -4.95 33.36 -9.48
N VAL A 19 -3.72 32.95 -9.20
CA VAL A 19 -2.67 33.81 -8.63
C VAL A 19 -2.30 34.95 -9.59
N GLU A 20 -2.11 34.65 -10.88
CA GLU A 20 -1.80 35.67 -11.89
C GLU A 20 -2.93 36.69 -12.03
N HIS A 21 -4.19 36.25 -11.97
CA HIS A 21 -5.34 37.13 -11.99
C HIS A 21 -5.41 38.04 -10.75
N ASP A 22 -5.14 37.50 -9.56
CA ASP A 22 -5.08 38.29 -8.33
C ASP A 22 -3.95 39.33 -8.37
N MET A 23 -2.76 38.96 -8.87
CA MET A 23 -1.60 39.85 -9.00
C MET A 23 -1.80 40.96 -10.02
N ASN A 24 -2.51 40.69 -11.12
CA ASN A 24 -2.77 41.66 -12.18
C ASN A 24 -3.98 42.57 -11.88
N GLY A 25 -4.63 42.42 -10.72
CA GLY A 25 -5.56 43.39 -10.16
C GLY A 25 -6.80 43.66 -11.01
N THR A 26 -7.76 42.72 -11.04
CA THR A 26 -9.08 42.98 -11.65
C THR A 26 -10.18 42.94 -10.58
N MET A 27 -10.60 44.13 -10.13
CA MET A 27 -11.89 44.48 -9.53
C MET A 27 -12.71 43.37 -8.82
N GLY A 28 -12.56 43.25 -7.50
CA GLY A 28 -13.74 43.28 -6.64
C GLY A 28 -14.48 41.98 -6.31
N LYS A 29 -13.80 40.88 -6.00
CA LYS A 29 -14.35 39.77 -5.17
C LYS A 29 -13.32 39.21 -4.19
N GLY A 30 -12.69 40.08 -3.42
CA GLY A 30 -11.78 39.70 -2.34
C GLY A 30 -12.54 39.25 -1.10
N GLY A 31 -12.27 38.03 -0.63
CA GLY A 31 -12.47 37.62 0.77
C GLY A 31 -11.09 37.56 1.44
N ASN A 32 -10.96 38.13 2.65
CA ASN A 32 -9.73 38.35 3.44
C ASN A 32 -8.83 39.55 3.04
N GLY A 33 -9.41 40.70 2.67
CA GLY A 33 -8.66 41.98 2.71
C GLY A 33 -7.77 42.31 1.51
N GLY A 34 -8.00 41.68 0.35
CA GLY A 34 -7.48 42.17 -0.93
C GLY A 34 -6.13 41.63 -1.40
N LEU A 35 -5.57 40.60 -0.75
CA LEU A 35 -4.30 39.97 -1.17
C LEU A 35 -4.48 38.68 -1.98
N LEU A 36 -5.55 37.92 -1.75
CA LEU A 36 -5.89 36.69 -2.47
C LEU A 36 -7.41 36.56 -2.60
N SER A 37 -7.91 36.07 -3.73
CA SER A 37 -9.34 35.80 -3.94
C SER A 37 -9.75 34.43 -3.38
N ASP A 38 -11.04 34.26 -3.07
CA ASP A 38 -11.61 32.96 -2.71
C ASP A 38 -11.36 31.89 -3.79
N THR A 39 -11.25 32.33 -5.04
CA THR A 39 -10.94 31.46 -6.18
C THR A 39 -9.52 30.91 -6.08
N THR A 40 -8.55 31.75 -5.70
CA THR A 40 -7.18 31.34 -5.45
C THR A 40 -7.08 30.41 -4.25
N LEU A 41 -7.78 30.71 -3.16
CA LEU A 41 -7.86 29.81 -2.00
C LEU A 41 -8.45 28.44 -2.36
N ARG A 42 -9.56 28.42 -3.12
CA ARG A 42 -10.17 27.16 -3.60
C ARG A 42 -9.24 26.39 -4.54
N ALA A 43 -8.56 27.06 -5.47
CA ALA A 43 -7.61 26.39 -6.37
C ALA A 43 -6.42 25.81 -5.60
N ALA A 44 -5.94 26.49 -4.55
CA ALA A 44 -4.88 25.98 -3.69
C ALA A 44 -5.34 24.75 -2.89
N HIS A 45 -6.56 24.78 -2.35
CA HIS A 45 -7.15 23.62 -1.68
C HIS A 45 -7.34 22.42 -2.63
N GLU A 46 -7.69 22.64 -3.89
CA GLU A 46 -7.79 21.56 -4.89
C GLU A 46 -6.43 20.89 -5.14
N VAL A 47 -5.35 21.67 -5.23
CA VAL A 47 -3.98 21.13 -5.34
C VAL A 47 -3.62 20.33 -4.09
N GLN A 48 -3.89 20.88 -2.90
CA GLN A 48 -3.64 20.18 -1.63
C GLN A 48 -4.44 18.89 -1.51
N ALA A 49 -5.70 18.88 -1.92
CA ALA A 49 -6.53 17.69 -1.93
C ALA A 49 -5.96 16.62 -2.85
N ILE A 50 -5.47 16.97 -4.05
CA ILE A 50 -4.86 16.00 -4.97
C ILE A 50 -3.54 15.46 -4.42
N LEU A 51 -2.69 16.32 -3.87
CA LEU A 51 -1.42 15.91 -3.25
C LEU A 51 -1.60 15.05 -2.00
N SER A 52 -2.68 15.31 -1.24
CA SER A 52 -3.03 14.57 -0.03
C SER A 52 -3.86 13.32 -0.30
N ARG A 53 -4.25 13.07 -1.56
CA ARG A 53 -4.91 11.80 -1.91
C ARG A 53 -3.93 10.66 -1.61
N PRO A 54 -4.37 9.62 -0.88
CA PRO A 54 -3.57 8.43 -0.70
C PRO A 54 -3.17 7.89 -2.08
N ASN A 55 -1.87 7.92 -2.39
CA ASN A 55 -1.37 7.30 -3.60
C ASN A 55 -1.47 5.78 -3.40
N PRO A 56 -2.31 5.06 -4.18
CA PRO A 56 -2.46 3.62 -4.01
C PRO A 56 -1.16 2.84 -4.32
N ARG A 57 -0.10 3.50 -4.83
CA ARG A 57 1.24 2.90 -5.00
C ARG A 57 2.18 3.08 -3.81
N ASN A 58 1.83 3.86 -2.79
CA ASN A 58 2.72 4.21 -1.68
C ASN A 58 2.06 4.10 -0.30
N ASN A 59 1.29 3.03 -0.07
CA ASN A 59 0.72 2.70 1.24
C ASN A 59 1.60 1.69 2.00
N GLY A 60 2.75 2.16 2.48
CA GLY A 60 3.49 1.44 3.50
C GLY A 60 4.48 2.38 4.18
N THR A 61 4.35 2.58 5.49
CA THR A 61 5.55 2.68 6.32
C THR A 61 6.50 1.58 5.83
N PRO A 62 7.77 1.88 5.50
CA PRO A 62 8.71 0.84 5.12
C PRO A 62 8.60 -0.28 6.14
N LEU A 63 8.40 -1.52 5.68
CA LEU A 63 8.44 -2.67 6.57
C LEU A 63 9.89 -2.76 7.07
N THR A 64 10.14 -2.14 8.22
CA THR A 64 11.48 -2.06 8.80
C THR A 64 11.81 -3.43 9.35
N TYR A 65 12.77 -4.08 8.71
CA TYR A 65 13.35 -5.31 9.24
C TYR A 65 14.03 -4.98 10.57
N PRO A 66 13.76 -5.72 11.67
CA PRO A 66 14.36 -5.42 12.96
C PRO A 66 15.87 -5.70 12.94
N ASP A 67 16.64 -4.83 13.61
CA ASP A 67 18.09 -5.01 13.76
C ASP A 67 18.43 -6.19 14.68
N GLU A 68 17.55 -6.48 15.65
CA GLU A 68 17.70 -7.59 16.60
C GLU A 68 16.91 -8.83 16.16
N LEU A 69 17.50 -10.02 16.37
CA LEU A 69 16.84 -11.29 16.11
C LEU A 69 15.81 -11.59 17.21
N THR A 70 14.60 -11.04 17.05
CA THR A 70 13.50 -11.30 17.98
C THR A 70 13.12 -12.79 18.01
N GLY A 71 12.51 -13.25 19.10
CA GLY A 71 12.08 -14.65 19.24
C GLY A 71 11.12 -15.08 18.14
N ASP A 72 10.24 -14.17 17.70
CA ASP A 72 9.29 -14.44 16.62
C ASP A 72 9.96 -14.45 15.24
N LEU A 73 10.91 -13.54 14.98
CA LEU A 73 11.70 -13.57 13.76
C LEU A 73 12.52 -14.86 13.68
N LYS A 74 13.14 -15.27 14.79
CA LYS A 74 13.86 -16.55 14.89
C LYS A 74 12.94 -17.73 14.60
N THR A 75 11.72 -17.71 15.12
CA THR A 75 10.72 -18.75 14.88
C THR A 75 10.36 -18.83 13.39
N VAL A 76 10.12 -17.68 12.74
CA VAL A 76 9.83 -17.61 11.30
C VAL A 76 11.01 -18.14 10.48
N LEU A 77 12.23 -17.68 10.75
CA LEU A 77 13.42 -18.12 10.02
C LEU A 77 13.69 -19.63 10.19
N SER A 78 13.36 -20.20 11.34
CA SER A 78 13.52 -21.64 11.61
C SER A 78 12.60 -22.53 10.75
N LYS A 79 11.53 -21.99 10.16
CA LYS A 79 10.55 -22.78 9.37
C LYS A 79 11.14 -23.37 8.09
N MET A 80 12.22 -22.79 7.57
CA MET A 80 12.93 -23.27 6.37
C MET A 80 13.40 -24.72 6.47
N LEU A 81 13.60 -25.24 7.70
CA LEU A 81 14.10 -26.59 7.92
C LEU A 81 13.02 -27.66 7.75
N TRP A 82 11.73 -27.35 7.96
CA TRP A 82 10.71 -28.41 8.16
C TRP A 82 9.33 -28.14 7.56
N GLU A 83 8.91 -26.89 7.33
CA GLU A 83 7.47 -26.59 7.16
C GLU A 83 7.11 -25.80 5.89
N THR A 84 8.08 -25.27 5.13
CA THR A 84 7.79 -24.35 4.03
C THR A 84 7.09 -25.00 2.83
N GLY A 85 7.33 -26.28 2.54
CA GLY A 85 6.71 -26.97 1.41
C GLY A 85 5.17 -27.03 1.51
N GLN A 86 4.65 -27.51 2.65
CA GLN A 86 3.21 -27.59 2.89
C GLN A 86 2.53 -26.21 2.91
N ILE A 87 3.22 -25.20 3.44
CA ILE A 87 2.71 -23.82 3.43
C ILE A 87 2.67 -23.28 1.99
N ALA A 88 3.69 -23.55 1.16
CA ALA A 88 3.72 -23.14 -0.23
C ALA A 88 2.57 -23.76 -1.05
N GLU A 89 2.23 -25.02 -0.82
CA GLU A 89 1.07 -25.66 -1.43
C GLU A 89 -0.25 -24.94 -1.11
N LEU A 90 -0.45 -24.58 0.15
CA LEU A 90 -1.63 -23.80 0.56
C LEU A 90 -1.62 -22.43 -0.11
N LEU A 91 -0.50 -21.69 -0.07
CA LEU A 91 -0.42 -20.38 -0.70
C LEU A 91 -0.73 -20.43 -2.21
N ARG A 92 -0.25 -21.45 -2.93
CA ARG A 92 -0.62 -21.68 -4.35
C ARG A 92 -2.11 -21.89 -4.54
N ALA A 93 -2.76 -22.66 -3.67
CA ALA A 93 -4.22 -22.82 -3.72
C ALA A 93 -4.96 -21.50 -3.46
N GLY A 94 -4.33 -20.55 -2.76
CA GLY A 94 -4.80 -19.17 -2.63
C GLY A 94 -4.57 -18.28 -3.86
N GLY A 95 -3.92 -18.79 -4.90
CA GLY A 95 -3.61 -18.08 -6.15
C GLY A 95 -2.19 -17.52 -6.25
N GLU A 96 -1.29 -17.78 -5.28
CA GLU A 96 0.10 -17.32 -5.36
C GLU A 96 0.90 -18.13 -6.38
N ALA A 97 1.64 -17.45 -7.25
CA ALA A 97 2.46 -18.09 -8.27
C ALA A 97 3.87 -18.42 -7.72
N ILE A 98 4.02 -19.60 -7.12
CA ILE A 98 5.28 -20.07 -6.50
C ILE A 98 5.87 -21.24 -7.32
N PRO A 99 7.10 -21.17 -7.83
CA PRO A 99 7.76 -22.31 -8.48
C PRO A 99 7.89 -23.52 -7.54
N HIS A 100 7.80 -24.76 -8.06
CA HIS A 100 7.93 -26.01 -7.27
C HIS A 100 9.37 -26.38 -6.88
N ARG A 101 10.29 -25.43 -6.98
CA ARG A 101 11.67 -25.59 -6.53
C ARG A 101 11.74 -25.26 -5.04
N ALA A 102 12.33 -26.16 -4.25
CA ALA A 102 12.34 -26.07 -2.78
C ALA A 102 12.87 -24.73 -2.26
N GLU A 103 13.92 -24.18 -2.90
CA GLU A 103 14.48 -22.88 -2.51
C GLU A 103 13.52 -21.71 -2.78
N ASP A 104 12.75 -21.77 -3.88
CA ASP A 104 11.77 -20.74 -4.23
C ASP A 104 10.55 -20.80 -3.27
N GLU A 105 10.12 -22.01 -2.89
CA GLU A 105 9.09 -22.22 -1.87
C GLU A 105 9.50 -21.67 -0.51
N GLN A 106 10.71 -22.02 -0.07
CA GLN A 106 11.29 -21.52 1.19
C GLN A 106 11.36 -20.00 1.19
N ALA A 107 11.94 -19.40 0.14
CA ALA A 107 12.10 -17.95 0.03
C ALA A 107 10.76 -17.23 0.06
N HIS A 108 9.77 -17.72 -0.69
CA HIS A 108 8.45 -17.10 -0.73
C HIS A 108 7.74 -17.17 0.62
N VAL A 109 7.70 -18.34 1.25
CA VAL A 109 7.02 -18.53 2.55
C VAL A 109 7.68 -17.68 3.65
N LEU A 110 9.00 -17.64 3.70
CA LEU A 110 9.73 -16.81 4.67
C LEU A 110 9.45 -15.32 4.45
N HIS A 111 9.54 -14.86 3.20
CA HIS A 111 9.24 -13.47 2.87
C HIS A 111 7.80 -13.09 3.27
N TRP A 112 6.83 -13.96 2.99
CA TRP A 112 5.44 -13.78 3.35
C TRP A 112 5.23 -13.69 4.87
N LEU A 113 5.83 -14.60 5.65
CA LEU A 113 5.75 -14.58 7.12
C LEU A 113 6.43 -13.36 7.73
N ILE A 114 7.60 -12.96 7.20
CA ILE A 114 8.30 -11.75 7.64
C ILE A 114 7.41 -10.52 7.41
N LYS A 115 6.78 -10.41 6.24
CA LYS A 115 5.85 -9.31 5.96
C LYS A 115 4.66 -9.29 6.94
N LEU A 116 4.11 -10.44 7.29
CA LEU A 116 3.04 -10.53 8.29
C LEU A 116 3.52 -10.13 9.69
N LEU A 117 4.69 -10.63 10.11
CA LEU A 117 5.30 -10.28 11.39
C LEU A 117 5.55 -8.78 11.50
N LEU A 118 6.14 -8.17 10.46
CA LEU A 118 6.39 -6.73 10.42
C LEU A 118 5.10 -5.90 10.44
N LYS A 119 4.02 -6.42 9.84
CA LYS A 119 2.73 -5.73 9.77
C LYS A 119 1.88 -5.87 11.03
N HIS A 120 1.95 -7.01 11.71
CA HIS A 120 1.01 -7.39 12.78
C HIS A 120 1.68 -7.59 14.15
N GLY A 121 3.01 -7.59 14.25
CA GLY A 121 3.71 -7.89 15.49
C GLY A 121 3.33 -9.27 16.01
N ASP A 122 3.08 -9.38 17.33
CA ASP A 122 2.74 -10.64 18.01
C ASP A 122 1.49 -11.33 17.44
N ASP A 123 0.57 -10.56 16.83
CA ASP A 123 -0.70 -11.07 16.26
C ASP A 123 -0.52 -11.71 14.87
N TYR A 124 0.69 -11.74 14.31
CA TYR A 124 0.92 -12.27 12.95
C TYR A 124 0.46 -13.72 12.77
N ARG A 125 0.51 -14.53 13.85
CA ARG A 125 0.11 -15.93 13.82
C ARG A 125 -1.38 -16.07 13.49
N THR A 126 -2.22 -15.23 14.08
CA THR A 126 -3.67 -15.22 13.83
C THR A 126 -3.95 -14.85 12.39
N ALA A 127 -3.32 -13.77 11.90
CA ALA A 127 -3.47 -13.32 10.51
C ALA A 127 -2.98 -14.39 9.50
N ALA A 128 -1.87 -15.06 9.79
CA ALA A 128 -1.34 -16.15 8.98
C ALA A 128 -2.31 -17.34 8.91
N VAL A 129 -2.83 -17.78 10.06
CA VAL A 129 -3.78 -18.89 10.15
C VAL A 129 -5.08 -18.57 9.40
N GLU A 130 -5.62 -17.36 9.55
CA GLU A 130 -6.81 -16.94 8.82
C GLU A 130 -6.60 -16.94 7.31
N HIS A 131 -5.43 -16.48 6.85
CA HIS A 131 -5.10 -16.51 5.42
C HIS A 131 -4.97 -17.94 4.90
N LEU A 132 -4.20 -18.79 5.59
CA LEU A 132 -4.03 -20.19 5.21
C LEU A 132 -5.34 -20.98 5.23
N ARG A 133 -6.28 -20.67 6.13
CA ARG A 133 -7.62 -21.26 6.09
C ARG A 133 -8.40 -20.90 4.82
N LYS A 134 -8.28 -19.66 4.34
CA LYS A 134 -8.92 -19.23 3.07
C LYS A 134 -8.31 -19.98 1.88
N CYS A 135 -6.99 -20.13 1.88
CA CYS A 135 -6.26 -20.93 0.91
C CYS A 135 -6.67 -22.42 0.93
N ASP A 136 -6.82 -23.00 2.12
CA ASP A 136 -7.23 -24.40 2.30
C ASP A 136 -8.65 -24.64 1.75
N VAL A 137 -9.57 -23.71 2.01
CA VAL A 137 -10.92 -23.74 1.41
C VAL A 137 -10.86 -23.67 -0.11
N ALA A 138 -9.96 -22.85 -0.68
CA ALA A 138 -9.79 -22.77 -2.13
C ALA A 138 -9.26 -24.09 -2.71
N ARG A 139 -8.24 -24.70 -2.08
CA ARG A 139 -7.70 -26.02 -2.46
C ARG A 139 -8.78 -27.10 -2.53
N ASN A 140 -9.64 -27.16 -1.50
CA ASN A 140 -10.65 -28.21 -1.39
C ASN A 140 -11.82 -28.01 -2.38
N LYS A 141 -12.07 -26.78 -2.85
CA LYS A 141 -13.06 -26.50 -3.91
C LYS A 141 -12.62 -27.05 -5.27
N GLU A 142 -11.35 -26.92 -5.60
CA GLU A 142 -10.79 -27.45 -6.87
C GLU A 142 -10.79 -28.98 -6.89
N ALA A 143 -10.59 -29.64 -5.74
CA ALA A 143 -10.61 -31.10 -5.65
C ALA A 143 -12.00 -31.75 -5.81
N THR A 144 -13.08 -30.96 -5.82
CA THR A 144 -14.48 -31.45 -5.93
C THR A 144 -15.12 -31.14 -7.30
N GLN A 145 -14.39 -30.47 -8.20
CA GLN A 145 -14.79 -30.26 -9.60
C GLN A 145 -14.13 -31.30 -10.51
#